data_AF-R6N2V6-F1
#
_entry.id   AF-R6N2V6-F1
#
_cell.length_a   1.000
_cell.length_b   1.000
_cell.length_c   1.000
_cell.angle_alpha   90.00
_cell.angle_beta   90.00
_cell.angle_gamma   90.00
#
_symmetry.space_group_name_H-M   'P 1'
#
loop_
_entity.id
_entity.type
_entity.pdbx_description
1 polymer ?
#
loop_
_entity_poly.entity_id
_entity_poly.type
_entity_poly.pdbx_seq_one_letter_code
_entity_poly.pdbx_strand_id
1 'polypeptide(L)'
;MFCQHVLQMETPPAWFADSSLNKIPIIIFLIWTAIGYELVIYMAAMQNISPSLYEAAEIDGASGFVKFTRITFPLISPTTFYLVIVRLIATFKLFTAVNIMTFGTPARANTTIVTRVYEEAFNNYKFGYASAEAWVLVAIILIITLINFWGQKKWVHY
;
A
#
# COMPACT_ATOMS: atom_id res chain seq x y z
N MET A 1 -16.32 9.33 25.56
CA MET A 1 -17.70 9.59 26.00
C MET A 1 -18.74 8.97 25.06
N PHE A 2 -18.60 9.06 23.73
CA PHE A 2 -19.57 8.49 22.76
C PHE A 2 -19.68 6.94 22.79
N CYS A 3 -18.57 6.22 22.91
CA CYS A 3 -18.59 4.74 22.89
C CYS A 3 -19.20 4.10 24.15
N GLN A 4 -19.05 4.71 25.32
CA GLN A 4 -19.62 4.18 26.57
C GLN A 4 -21.14 4.28 26.60
N HIS A 5 -21.71 5.34 26.03
CA HIS A 5 -23.15 5.61 26.14
C HIS A 5 -23.99 4.89 25.08
N VAL A 6 -23.45 4.68 23.88
CA VAL A 6 -24.19 4.09 22.74
C VAL A 6 -23.90 2.60 22.57
N LEU A 7 -22.66 2.16 22.79
CA LEU A 7 -22.23 0.79 22.50
C LEU A 7 -22.14 -0.12 23.73
N GLN A 8 -22.49 0.38 24.93
CA GLN A 8 -22.41 -0.36 26.20
C GLN A 8 -21.05 -1.08 26.42
N MET A 9 -19.96 -0.53 25.86
CA MET A 9 -18.61 -1.08 26.05
C MET A 9 -17.98 -0.43 27.27
N GLU A 10 -17.67 -1.23 28.30
CA GLU A 10 -17.02 -0.76 29.54
C GLU A 10 -15.61 -0.22 29.29
N THR A 11 -14.89 -0.79 28.32
CA THR A 11 -13.60 -0.29 27.83
C THR A 11 -13.60 -0.18 26.31
N PRO A 12 -13.69 1.03 25.73
CA PRO A 12 -13.62 1.16 24.29
C PRO A 12 -12.24 0.68 23.81
N PRO A 13 -12.16 -0.09 22.71
CA PRO A 13 -10.89 -0.55 22.18
C PRO A 13 -9.97 0.64 21.91
N ALA A 14 -8.77 0.58 22.47
CA ALA A 14 -7.81 1.66 22.42
C ALA A 14 -7.07 1.66 21.07
N TRP A 15 -7.81 1.91 19.98
CA TRP A 15 -7.34 1.79 18.59
C TRP A 15 -6.00 2.47 18.30
N PHE A 16 -5.63 3.53 19.02
CA PHE A 16 -4.36 4.25 18.84
C PHE A 16 -3.35 4.02 19.97
N ALA A 17 -3.82 3.67 21.17
CA ALA A 17 -2.98 3.53 22.36
C ALA A 17 -2.52 2.09 22.62
N ASP A 18 -3.25 1.10 22.08
CA ASP A 18 -2.83 -0.29 22.11
C ASP A 18 -1.90 -0.62 20.91
N SER A 19 -0.76 -1.24 21.23
CA SER A 19 0.25 -1.67 20.27
C SER A 19 -0.21 -2.80 19.34
N SER A 20 -1.21 -3.58 19.72
CA SER A 20 -1.80 -4.58 18.81
C SER A 20 -2.75 -3.94 17.79
N LEU A 21 -3.58 -3.00 18.25
CA LEU A 21 -4.71 -2.48 17.47
C LEU A 21 -4.36 -1.29 16.57
N ASN A 22 -3.28 -0.55 16.85
CA ASN A 22 -2.90 0.64 16.07
C ASN A 22 -2.59 0.40 14.59
N LYS A 23 -2.29 -0.84 14.19
CA LYS A 23 -2.00 -1.20 12.80
C LYS A 23 -3.25 -1.06 11.92
N ILE A 24 -4.43 -1.38 12.47
CA ILE A 24 -5.70 -1.39 11.74
C ILE A 24 -6.07 0.02 11.20
N PRO A 25 -6.17 1.08 12.04
CA PRO A 25 -6.51 2.41 11.55
C PRO A 25 -5.45 2.95 10.58
N ILE A 26 -4.16 2.63 10.79
CA ILE A 26 -3.09 2.99 9.86
C ILE A 26 -3.31 2.34 8.50
N ILE A 27 -3.59 1.03 8.44
CA ILE A 27 -3.84 0.31 7.18
C ILE A 27 -5.06 0.90 6.46
N ILE A 28 -6.16 1.15 7.17
CA ILE A 28 -7.37 1.74 6.58
C ILE A 28 -7.08 3.11 5.96
N PHE A 29 -6.38 3.98 6.70
CA PHE A 29 -5.99 5.29 6.20
C PHE A 29 -5.12 5.21 4.94
N LEU A 30 -4.21 4.23 4.89
CA LEU A 30 -3.33 4.01 3.76
C LEU A 30 -4.05 3.50 2.51
N ILE A 31 -5.06 2.63 2.69
CA ILE A 31 -5.92 2.18 1.59
C ILE A 31 -6.75 3.36 1.08
N TRP A 32 -7.38 4.11 1.99
CA TRP A 32 -8.21 5.26 1.65
C TRP A 32 -7.45 6.32 0.86
N THR A 33 -6.23 6.66 1.29
CA THR A 33 -5.41 7.67 0.61
C THR A 33 -4.86 7.20 -0.74
N ALA A 34 -4.76 5.88 -0.96
CA ALA A 34 -4.26 5.31 -2.21
C ALA A 34 -5.34 5.14 -3.28
N ILE A 35 -6.58 4.84 -2.87
CA ILE A 35 -7.63 4.38 -3.77
C ILE A 35 -7.91 5.38 -4.91
N GLY A 36 -7.90 6.68 -4.62
CA GLY A 36 -8.15 7.72 -5.63
C GLY A 36 -7.12 7.72 -6.76
N TYR A 37 -5.84 7.58 -6.41
CA TYR A 37 -4.76 7.51 -7.41
C TYR A 37 -4.86 6.24 -8.25
N GLU A 38 -5.03 5.08 -7.59
CA GLU A 38 -5.08 3.78 -8.28
C GLU A 38 -6.27 3.69 -9.23
N LEU A 39 -7.44 4.20 -8.83
CA LEU A 39 -8.64 4.24 -9.69
C LEU A 39 -8.39 5.05 -10.97
N VAL A 40 -7.79 6.23 -10.88
CA VAL A 40 -7.49 7.06 -12.06
C VAL A 40 -6.55 6.34 -13.02
N ILE A 41 -5.50 5.71 -12.49
CA ILE A 41 -4.54 4.96 -13.30
C ILE A 41 -5.19 3.74 -13.96
N TYR A 42 -6.03 2.99 -13.24
CA TYR A 42 -6.75 1.86 -13.81
C TYR A 42 -7.77 2.29 -14.88
N MET A 43 -8.48 3.41 -14.67
CA MET A 43 -9.39 3.95 -15.69
C MET A 43 -8.65 4.33 -16.97
N ALA A 44 -7.49 4.98 -16.85
CA ALA A 44 -6.65 5.32 -18.00
C ALA A 44 -6.16 4.06 -18.73
N ALA A 45 -5.78 3.01 -17.99
CA ALA A 45 -5.35 1.74 -18.58
C ALA A 45 -6.49 1.02 -19.33
N MET A 46 -7.69 0.99 -18.76
CA MET A 46 -8.84 0.35 -19.40
C MET A 46 -9.30 1.07 -20.68
N GLN A 47 -9.11 2.39 -20.77
CA GLN A 47 -9.41 3.15 -21.98
C GLN A 47 -8.56 2.75 -23.19
N ASN A 48 -7.38 2.15 -22.97
CA ASN A 48 -6.53 1.65 -24.06
C ASN A 48 -6.99 0.30 -24.61
N ILE A 49 -7.94 -0.39 -23.97
CA ILE A 49 -8.44 -1.67 -24.42
C ILE A 49 -9.44 -1.45 -25.56
N SER A 50 -9.19 -2.04 -26.72
CA SER A 50 -10.09 -1.94 -27.87
C SER A 50 -11.49 -2.46 -27.54
N PRO A 51 -12.57 -1.68 -27.82
CA PRO A 51 -13.95 -2.14 -27.66
C PRO A 51 -14.26 -3.41 -28.45
N SER A 52 -13.61 -3.60 -29.61
CA SER A 52 -13.81 -4.77 -30.48
C SER A 52 -13.52 -6.11 -29.80
N LEU A 53 -12.62 -6.13 -28.80
CA LEU A 53 -12.34 -7.35 -28.02
C LEU A 53 -13.54 -7.76 -27.18
N TYR A 54 -14.28 -6.79 -26.63
CA TYR A 54 -15.48 -7.06 -25.84
C TYR A 54 -16.67 -7.44 -26.73
N GLU A 55 -16.81 -6.80 -27.89
CA GLU A 55 -17.84 -7.15 -28.89
C GLU A 55 -17.65 -8.58 -29.41
N ALA A 56 -16.41 -8.97 -29.76
CA ALA A 56 -16.10 -10.34 -30.17
C ALA A 56 -16.42 -11.35 -29.06
N ALA A 57 -16.07 -11.04 -27.81
CA ALA A 57 -16.39 -11.90 -26.67
C ALA A 57 -17.89 -12.03 -26.41
N GLU A 58 -18.68 -10.99 -26.72
CA GLU A 58 -20.14 -11.05 -26.64
C GLU A 58 -20.76 -11.94 -27.73
N ILE A 59 -20.22 -11.88 -28.94
CA ILE A 59 -20.60 -12.78 -30.04
C ILE A 59 -20.29 -14.23 -29.66
N ASP A 60 -19.16 -14.48 -29.00
CA ASP A 60 -18.77 -15.80 -28.49
C ASP A 60 -19.52 -16.24 -27.21
N GLY A 61 -20.45 -15.42 -26.70
CA GLY A 61 -21.27 -15.75 -25.53
C GLY A 61 -20.53 -15.68 -24.19
N ALA A 62 -19.41 -14.97 -24.10
CA ALA A 62 -18.62 -14.85 -22.88
C ALA A 62 -19.34 -14.03 -21.80
N SER A 63 -19.41 -14.57 -20.58
CA SER A 63 -19.98 -13.88 -19.42
C SER A 63 -19.05 -12.76 -18.90
N GLY A 64 -19.59 -11.81 -18.12
CA GLY A 64 -18.82 -10.67 -17.60
C GLY A 64 -17.56 -11.07 -16.80
N PHE A 65 -17.62 -12.15 -16.03
CA PHE A 65 -16.46 -12.68 -15.31
C PHE A 65 -15.38 -13.24 -16.25
N VAL A 66 -15.78 -13.88 -17.35
CA VAL A 66 -14.86 -14.36 -18.39
C VAL A 66 -14.20 -13.17 -19.07
N LYS A 67 -14.97 -12.13 -19.46
CA LYS A 67 -14.41 -10.90 -20.04
C LYS A 67 -13.39 -10.25 -19.08
N PHE A 68 -13.71 -10.13 -17.80
CA PHE A 68 -12.79 -9.56 -16.81
C PHE A 68 -11.49 -10.36 -16.69
N THR A 69 -11.59 -11.68 -16.50
CA THR A 69 -10.40 -12.53 -16.24
C THR A 69 -9.57 -12.83 -17.49
N ARG A 70 -10.18 -12.86 -18.68
CA ARG A 70 -9.50 -13.21 -19.94
C ARG A 70 -9.12 -12.01 -20.81
N ILE A 71 -9.80 -10.87 -20.66
CA ILE A 71 -9.54 -9.66 -21.47
C ILE A 71 -8.99 -8.57 -20.56
N THR A 72 -9.79 -8.10 -19.60
CA THR A 72 -9.45 -6.90 -18.81
C THR A 72 -8.19 -7.12 -17.96
N PHE A 73 -8.19 -8.14 -17.11
CA PHE A 73 -7.11 -8.40 -16.15
C PHE A 73 -5.74 -8.66 -16.83
N PRO A 74 -5.65 -9.47 -17.90
CA PRO A 74 -4.38 -9.64 -18.62
C PRO A 74 -3.90 -8.35 -19.29
N LEU A 75 -4.80 -7.58 -19.92
CA LEU A 75 -4.43 -6.38 -20.67
C LEU A 75 -4.03 -5.20 -19.77
N ILE A 76 -4.58 -5.11 -18.55
CA ILE A 76 -4.13 -4.11 -17.56
C ILE A 76 -2.97 -4.61 -16.69
N SER A 77 -2.49 -5.84 -16.88
CA SER A 77 -1.42 -6.42 -16.05
C SER A 77 -0.14 -5.57 -15.99
N PRO A 78 0.31 -4.85 -17.04
CA PRO A 78 1.46 -3.95 -16.93
C PRO A 78 1.19 -2.78 -15.97
N THR A 79 -0.03 -2.26 -15.97
CA THR A 79 -0.47 -1.19 -15.09
C THR A 79 -0.55 -1.67 -13.64
N THR A 80 -1.15 -2.84 -13.40
CA THR A 80 -1.19 -3.46 -12.07
C THR A 80 0.21 -3.67 -11.53
N PHE A 81 1.14 -4.17 -12.35
CA PHE A 81 2.53 -4.38 -11.97
C PHE A 81 3.22 -3.07 -11.55
N TYR A 82 3.06 -2.01 -12.33
CA TYR A 82 3.58 -0.69 -11.99
C TYR A 82 3.02 -0.19 -10.64
N LEU A 83 1.70 -0.27 -10.44
CA LEU A 83 1.05 0.15 -9.20
C LEU A 83 1.54 -0.66 -8.00
N VAL A 84 1.71 -1.97 -8.14
CA VAL A 84 2.24 -2.84 -7.08
C VAL A 84 3.64 -2.43 -6.66
N ILE A 85 4.55 -2.17 -7.61
CA ILE A 85 5.91 -1.72 -7.29
C ILE A 85 5.88 -0.39 -6.54
N VAL A 86 5.18 0.61 -7.08
CA VAL A 86 5.13 1.95 -6.48
C VAL A 86 4.51 1.87 -5.08
N ARG A 87 3.47 1.06 -4.90
CA ARG A 87 2.80 0.88 -3.61
C ARG A 87 3.68 0.17 -2.59
N LEU A 88 4.42 -0.84 -3.02
CA LEU A 88 5.36 -1.56 -2.17
C LEU A 88 6.48 -0.62 -1.68
N ILE A 89 7.08 0.16 -2.59
CA ILE A 89 8.08 1.18 -2.23
C ILE A 89 7.49 2.22 -1.27
N ALA A 90 6.28 2.72 -1.55
CA ALA A 90 5.60 3.69 -0.69
C ALA A 90 5.37 3.13 0.73
N THR A 91 5.06 1.83 0.84
CA THR A 91 4.80 1.15 2.12
C THR A 91 6.06 1.08 3.00
N PHE A 92 7.22 0.80 2.42
CA PHE A 92 8.50 0.84 3.16
C PHE A 92 8.90 2.25 3.60
N LYS A 93 8.36 3.29 2.95
CA LYS A 93 8.61 4.70 3.24
C LYS A 93 7.52 5.36 4.09
N LEU A 94 6.66 4.57 4.76
CA LEU A 94 5.56 5.06 5.58
C LEU A 94 6.02 5.73 6.88
N PHE A 95 6.39 7.00 6.77
CA PHE A 95 6.73 7.84 7.92
C PHE A 95 5.51 8.64 8.39
N THR A 96 4.96 9.50 7.53
CA THR A 96 3.96 10.51 7.92
C THR A 96 2.72 9.91 8.56
N ALA A 97 2.13 8.88 7.94
CA ALA A 97 0.92 8.24 8.46
C ALA A 97 1.17 7.58 9.82
N VAL A 98 2.28 6.86 9.97
CA VAL A 98 2.66 6.21 11.23
C VAL A 98 2.92 7.26 12.30
N ASN A 99 3.80 8.23 12.02
CA ASN A 99 4.20 9.24 12.98
C ASN A 99 3.00 10.05 13.48
N ILE A 100 2.12 10.53 12.61
CA ILE A 100 0.93 11.32 13.02
C ILE A 100 -0.01 10.49 13.90
N MET A 101 -0.25 9.22 13.55
CA MET A 101 -1.24 8.38 14.23
C MET A 101 -0.72 7.77 15.53
N THR A 102 0.59 7.60 15.67
CA THR A 102 1.21 7.06 16.89
C THR A 102 1.88 8.14 17.74
N PHE A 103 1.80 9.42 17.34
CA PHE A 103 2.42 10.50 18.09
C PHE A 103 1.83 10.59 19.50
N GLY A 104 2.69 10.58 20.52
CA GLY A 104 2.28 10.70 21.91
C GLY A 104 1.58 9.46 22.50
N THR A 105 1.50 8.35 21.78
CA THR A 105 0.93 7.10 22.32
C THR A 105 2.02 6.17 22.88
N PRO A 106 1.72 5.38 23.93
CA PRO A 106 2.65 4.35 24.43
C PRO A 106 2.98 3.28 23.39
N ALA A 107 2.18 3.20 22.31
CA ALA A 107 2.30 2.27 21.21
C ALA A 107 3.46 2.59 20.22
N ARG A 108 4.47 3.36 20.66
CA ARG A 108 5.78 3.50 19.99
C ARG A 108 6.49 2.15 19.73
N ALA A 109 5.99 1.05 20.27
CA ALA A 109 6.48 -0.30 20.00
C ALA A 109 6.37 -0.73 18.51
N ASN A 110 5.54 -0.06 17.69
CA ASN A 110 5.46 -0.32 16.24
C ASN A 110 6.27 0.68 15.41
N THR A 111 7.53 0.90 15.78
CA THR A 111 8.45 1.74 14.98
C THR A 111 8.78 1.05 13.66
N THR A 112 8.60 1.78 12.56
CA THR A 112 9.11 1.37 11.25
C THR A 112 10.58 1.77 11.12
N ILE A 113 11.32 1.18 10.17
CA ILE A 113 12.72 1.55 9.92
C ILE A 113 12.84 3.06 9.64
N VAL A 114 11.90 3.63 8.87
CA VAL A 114 11.91 5.06 8.55
C VAL A 114 11.64 5.96 9.76
N THR A 115 10.78 5.55 10.72
CA THR A 115 10.59 6.32 11.95
C THR A 115 11.84 6.30 12.82
N ARG A 116 12.58 5.17 12.87
CA ARG A 116 13.85 5.08 13.59
C ARG A 116 14.94 5.97 12.99
N VAL A 117 15.07 5.96 11.67
CA VAL A 117 15.98 6.87 10.94
C VAL A 117 15.70 8.32 11.32
N TYR A 118 14.42 8.71 11.38
CA TYR A 118 14.03 10.06 11.78
C TYR A 118 14.39 10.36 13.24
N GLU A 119 14.06 9.46 14.17
CA GLU A 119 14.38 9.63 15.60
C GLU A 119 15.88 9.74 15.84
N GLU A 120 16.70 8.90 15.22
CA GLU A 120 18.15 8.92 15.37
C GLU A 120 18.77 10.17 14.76
N ALA A 121 18.28 10.64 13.61
CA ALA A 121 18.79 11.85 12.97
C ALA A 121 18.40 13.13 13.72
N PHE A 122 17.13 13.26 14.13
CA PHE A 122 16.58 14.54 14.57
C PHE A 122 16.33 14.67 16.07
N ASN A 123 16.16 13.55 16.79
CA ASN A 123 16.02 13.58 18.25
C ASN A 123 17.33 13.25 18.97
N ASN A 124 18.06 12.24 18.48
CA ASN A 124 19.32 11.80 19.10
C ASN A 124 20.57 12.44 18.47
N TYR A 125 20.41 13.18 17.37
CA TYR A 125 21.50 13.83 16.62
C TYR A 125 22.61 12.86 16.15
N LYS A 126 22.30 11.58 15.98
CA LYS A 126 23.22 10.54 15.49
C LYS A 126 23.14 10.40 13.98
N PHE A 127 23.46 11.47 13.26
CA PHE A 127 23.34 11.53 11.79
C PHE A 127 24.09 10.41 11.05
N GLY A 128 25.28 10.02 11.52
CA GLY A 128 26.05 8.93 10.91
C GLY A 128 25.34 7.58 11.01
N TYR A 129 24.78 7.28 12.18
CA TYR A 129 24.02 6.05 12.42
C TYR A 129 22.69 6.04 11.65
N ALA A 130 21.95 7.15 11.68
CA ALA A 130 20.71 7.31 10.90
C ALA A 130 20.94 7.15 9.39
N SER A 131 22.07 7.68 8.88
CA SER A 131 22.45 7.53 7.46
C SER A 131 22.73 6.07 7.10
N ALA A 132 23.37 5.30 7.99
CA ALA A 132 23.59 3.88 7.78
C ALA A 132 22.26 3.10 7.75
N GLU A 133 21.35 3.38 8.68
CA GLU A 133 20.01 2.78 8.69
C GLU A 133 19.22 3.13 7.41
N ALA A 134 19.33 4.35 6.90
CA ALA A 134 18.69 4.77 5.64
C ALA A 134 19.24 3.99 4.43
N TRP A 135 20.55 3.75 4.37
CA TRP A 135 21.15 2.94 3.31
C TRP A 135 20.71 1.47 3.36
N VAL A 136 20.56 0.91 4.57
CA VAL A 136 19.99 -0.43 4.74
C VAL A 136 18.55 -0.48 4.20
N LEU A 137 17.73 0.53 4.49
CA LEU A 137 16.37 0.63 3.96
C LEU A 137 16.36 0.71 2.43
N VAL A 138 17.26 1.49 1.82
CA VAL A 138 17.42 1.55 0.36
C VAL A 138 17.77 0.19 -0.21
N ALA A 139 18.70 -0.54 0.38
CA ALA A 139 19.07 -1.88 -0.06
C ALA A 139 17.89 -2.86 0.01
N ILE A 140 17.10 -2.83 1.09
CA ILE A 140 15.90 -3.65 1.23
C ILE A 140 14.88 -3.34 0.13
N ILE A 141 14.58 -2.06 -0.08
CA ILE A 141 13.64 -1.63 -1.12
C ILE A 141 14.14 -2.08 -2.50
N LEU A 142 15.43 -1.89 -2.79
CA LEU A 142 16.03 -2.27 -4.06
C LEU A 142 15.95 -3.78 -4.32
N ILE A 143 16.28 -4.61 -3.33
CA ILE A 143 16.17 -6.08 -3.43
C ILE A 143 14.73 -6.47 -3.74
N ILE A 144 13.77 -5.92 -3.01
CA ILE A 144 12.36 -6.20 -3.20
C ILE A 144 11.89 -5.76 -4.59
N THR A 145 12.31 -4.58 -5.05
CA THR A 145 12.01 -4.09 -6.39
C THR A 145 12.60 -5.03 -7.45
N LEU A 146 13.86 -5.47 -7.32
CA LEU A 146 14.46 -6.42 -8.25
C LEU A 146 13.72 -7.77 -8.28
N ILE A 147 13.27 -8.27 -7.13
CA ILE A 147 12.45 -9.49 -7.06
C ILE A 147 11.12 -9.30 -7.82
N ASN A 148 10.47 -8.15 -7.68
CA ASN A 148 9.25 -7.83 -8.42
C ASN A 148 9.51 -7.80 -9.93
N PHE A 149 10.57 -7.12 -10.38
CA PHE A 149 10.98 -7.09 -11.79
C PHE A 149 11.29 -8.47 -12.35
N TRP A 150 11.90 -9.35 -11.57
CA TRP A 150 12.12 -10.73 -11.99
C TRP A 150 10.80 -11.51 -12.12
N GLY A 151 9.87 -11.33 -11.18
CA GLY A 151 8.53 -11.93 -11.21
C GLY A 151 7.66 -11.45 -12.37
N GLN A 152 7.87 -10.23 -12.85
CA GLN A 152 7.11 -9.59 -13.92
C GLN A 152 6.96 -10.48 -15.17
N LYS A 153 8.04 -11.15 -15.57
CA LYS A 153 8.10 -11.96 -16.80
C LYS A 153 7.09 -13.11 -16.84
N LYS A 154 6.53 -13.51 -15.70
CA LYS A 154 5.63 -14.67 -15.60
C LYS A 154 4.14 -14.31 -15.70
N TRP A 155 3.74 -13.06 -15.47
CA TRP A 155 2.32 -12.68 -15.26
C TRP A 155 1.91 -11.39 -15.99
N VAL A 156 2.89 -10.62 -16.51
CA VAL A 156 2.63 -9.40 -17.25
C VAL A 156 2.61 -9.71 -18.74
N HIS A 157 1.55 -9.28 -19.40
CA HIS A 157 1.36 -9.41 -20.85
C HIS A 157 1.33 -8.00 -21.44
N TYR A 158 2.20 -7.79 -22.43
CA TYR A 158 2.32 -6.54 -23.17
C TYR A 158 1.46 -6.58 -24.42
#